data_AF-A0A6G1RZS8-F1
#
_entry.id   AF-A0A6G1RZS8-F1
#
_cell.length_a   1.000
_cell.length_b   1.000
_cell.length_c   1.000
_cell.angle_alpha   90.00
_cell.angle_beta   90.00
_cell.angle_gamma   90.00
#
_symmetry.space_group_name_H-M   'P 1'
#
loop_
_entity.id
_entity.type
_entity.pdbx_description
1 polymer ?
#
loop_
_entity_poly.entity_id
_entity_poly.type
_entity_poly.pdbx_seq_one_letter_code
_entity_poly.pdbx_strand_id
1 'polypeptide(L)'
;LREEKRLRLAWEAQEECRKKKEKEEKLRREHEQRLNAKTQEDFELLYHALELWMREEADNINKTLTGPERQATFCGLLDQEAQLIASIGRHKLNADEENQQKAVLRFLNKCSRPKRWKAYDGKITEMDTPYTLRARDRSE
;
A
#
# COMPACT_ATOMS: atom_id res chain seq x y z
N LEU A 1 -33.26 18.02 -29.35
CA LEU A 1 -32.56 17.15 -30.35
C LEU A 1 -31.07 17.45 -30.55
N ARG A 2 -30.64 18.56 -31.19
CA ARG A 2 -29.19 18.81 -31.40
C ARG A 2 -28.43 19.13 -30.10
N GLU A 3 -29.04 19.89 -29.20
CA GLU A 3 -28.45 20.25 -27.90
C GLU A 3 -28.40 19.07 -26.93
N GLU A 4 -29.47 18.28 -26.83
CA GLU A 4 -29.46 17.02 -26.06
C GLU A 4 -28.40 16.04 -26.57
N LYS A 5 -28.21 15.93 -27.89
CA LYS A 5 -27.16 15.10 -28.47
C LYS A 5 -25.77 15.61 -28.09
N ARG A 6 -25.56 16.93 -28.06
CA ARG A 6 -24.30 17.56 -27.59
C ARG A 6 -24.05 17.32 -26.11
N LEU A 7 -25.08 17.48 -25.26
CA LEU A 7 -24.98 17.25 -23.82
C LEU A 7 -24.67 15.78 -23.51
N ARG A 8 -25.31 14.84 -24.22
CA ARG A 8 -25.02 13.41 -24.08
C ARG A 8 -23.60 13.05 -24.49
N LEU A 9 -23.12 13.56 -25.63
CA LEU A 9 -21.73 13.35 -26.09
C LEU A 9 -20.71 13.95 -25.12
N ALA A 10 -20.99 15.14 -24.56
CA ALA A 10 -20.13 15.76 -23.55
C ALA A 10 -20.09 14.93 -22.26
N TRP A 11 -21.22 14.39 -21.83
CA TRP A 11 -21.30 13.50 -20.68
C TRP A 11 -20.55 12.18 -20.91
N GLU A 12 -20.70 11.55 -22.08
CA GLU A 12 -19.98 10.32 -22.45
C GLU A 12 -18.46 10.56 -22.49
N ALA A 13 -18.01 11.69 -23.07
CA ALA A 13 -16.60 12.08 -23.08
C ALA A 13 -16.05 12.38 -21.68
N GLN A 14 -16.85 12.99 -20.81
CA GLN A 14 -16.48 13.28 -19.41
C GLN A 14 -16.38 11.99 -18.59
N GLU A 15 -17.30 11.04 -18.78
CA GLU A 15 -17.25 9.70 -18.18
C GLU A 15 -16.04 8.90 -18.67
N GLU A 16 -15.72 8.92 -19.96
CA GLU A 16 -14.51 8.28 -20.48
C GLU A 16 -13.23 8.91 -19.92
N CYS A 17 -13.18 10.24 -19.82
CA CYS A 17 -12.07 10.94 -19.17
C CYS A 17 -11.94 10.55 -17.70
N ARG A 18 -13.06 10.42 -16.97
CA ARG A 18 -13.06 9.98 -15.57
C ARG A 18 -12.50 8.56 -15.46
N LYS A 19 -13.00 7.63 -16.27
CA LYS A 19 -12.54 6.24 -16.29
C LYS A 19 -11.06 6.11 -16.67
N LYS A 20 -10.57 6.90 -17.62
CA LYS A 20 -9.14 6.93 -17.98
C LYS A 20 -8.28 7.44 -16.81
N LYS A 21 -8.68 8.53 -16.18
CA LYS A 21 -7.97 9.07 -14.99
C LYS A 21 -7.99 8.11 -13.82
N GLU A 22 -9.11 7.43 -13.56
CA GLU A 22 -9.22 6.40 -12.51
C GLU A 22 -8.26 5.22 -12.77
N LYS A 23 -8.15 4.77 -14.03
CA LYS A 23 -7.20 3.72 -14.42
C LYS A 23 -5.75 4.15 -14.25
N GLU A 24 -5.42 5.37 -14.65
CA GLU A 24 -4.07 5.93 -14.53
C GLU A 24 -3.67 6.14 -13.06
N GLU A 25 -4.57 6.67 -12.23
CA GLU A 25 -4.39 6.76 -10.78
C GLU A 25 -4.21 5.39 -10.14
N LYS A 26 -4.98 4.38 -10.57
CA LYS A 26 -4.81 3.01 -10.08
C LYS A 26 -3.42 2.46 -10.42
N LEU A 27 -2.98 2.62 -11.66
CA LEU A 27 -1.64 2.20 -12.09
C LEU A 27 -0.53 2.94 -11.33
N ARG A 28 -0.71 4.24 -11.10
CA ARG A 28 0.24 5.04 -10.33
C ARG A 28 0.33 4.57 -8.88
N ARG A 29 -0.82 4.27 -8.26
CA ARG A 29 -0.86 3.71 -6.90
C ARG A 29 -0.22 2.34 -6.84
N GLU A 30 -0.49 1.45 -7.80
CA GLU A 30 0.16 0.14 -7.86
C GLU A 30 1.69 0.28 -8.00
N HIS A 31 2.16 1.26 -8.79
CA HIS A 31 3.59 1.55 -8.92
C HIS A 31 4.18 2.13 -7.62
N GLU A 32 3.49 3.09 -6.99
CA GLU A 32 3.88 3.66 -5.70
C GLU A 32 3.88 2.61 -4.57
N GLN A 33 2.94 1.68 -4.58
CA GLN A 33 2.86 0.54 -3.65
C GLN A 33 4.04 -0.42 -3.82
N ARG A 34 4.46 -0.68 -5.06
CA ARG A 34 5.66 -1.50 -5.33
C ARG A 34 6.94 -0.82 -4.87
N LEU A 35 7.01 0.51 -4.99
CA LEU A 35 8.16 1.29 -4.55
C LEU A 35 8.23 1.45 -3.02
N ASN A 36 7.09 1.51 -2.35
CA ASN A 36 6.98 1.77 -0.92
C ASN A 36 5.94 0.87 -0.27
N ALA A 37 6.17 -0.45 -0.30
CA ALA A 37 5.31 -1.42 0.38
C ALA A 37 5.28 -1.12 1.88
N LYS A 38 4.11 -0.72 2.39
CA LYS A 38 3.93 -0.35 3.81
C LYS A 38 2.86 -1.19 4.49
N THR A 39 1.99 -1.82 3.70
CA THR A 39 0.88 -2.64 4.16
C THR A 39 1.20 -4.10 3.92
N GLN A 40 0.61 -4.99 4.73
CA GLN A 40 0.71 -6.43 4.52
C GLN A 40 0.25 -6.83 3.11
N GLU A 41 -0.85 -6.26 2.63
CA GLU A 41 -1.39 -6.48 1.27
C GLU A 41 -0.37 -6.12 0.17
N ASP A 42 0.42 -5.05 0.37
CA ASP A 42 1.44 -4.64 -0.59
C ASP A 42 2.56 -5.71 -0.68
N PHE A 43 2.96 -6.29 0.46
CA PHE A 43 3.93 -7.37 0.48
C PHE A 43 3.39 -8.68 -0.10
N GLU A 44 2.12 -9.00 0.14
CA GLU A 44 1.46 -10.16 -0.47
C GLU A 44 1.45 -10.06 -2.01
N LEU A 45 1.19 -8.86 -2.55
CA LEU A 45 1.27 -8.62 -3.99
C LEU A 45 2.69 -8.84 -4.54
N LEU A 46 3.72 -8.40 -3.80
CA LEU A 46 5.12 -8.61 -4.18
C LEU A 46 5.50 -10.10 -4.18
N TYR A 47 5.06 -10.86 -3.17
CA TYR A 47 5.30 -12.30 -3.13
C TYR A 47 4.57 -13.03 -4.26
N HIS A 48 3.33 -12.66 -4.57
CA HIS A 48 2.60 -13.24 -5.70
C HIS A 48 3.30 -12.94 -7.04
N ALA A 49 3.79 -11.71 -7.24
CA ALA A 49 4.54 -11.36 -8.44
C ALA A 49 5.85 -12.15 -8.56
N LEU A 50 6.56 -12.35 -7.44
CA LEU A 50 7.77 -13.16 -7.38
C LEU A 50 7.48 -14.63 -7.68
N GLU A 51 6.40 -15.19 -7.15
CA GLU A 51 5.98 -16.56 -7.42
C GLU A 51 5.64 -16.76 -8.90
N LEU A 52 4.94 -15.80 -9.52
CA LEU A 52 4.63 -15.85 -10.95
C LEU A 52 5.91 -15.83 -11.80
N TRP A 53 6.85 -14.93 -11.48
CA TRP A 53 8.15 -14.85 -12.15
C TRP A 53 8.93 -16.18 -12.02
N MET A 54 8.95 -16.77 -10.82
CA MET A 54 9.59 -18.07 -10.59
C MET A 54 8.99 -19.19 -11.44
N ARG A 55 7.65 -19.22 -11.59
CA ARG A 55 6.98 -20.21 -12.43
C ARG A 55 7.31 -20.02 -13.91
N GLU A 56 7.26 -18.78 -14.39
CA GLU A 56 7.59 -18.44 -15.78
C GLU A 56 9.04 -18.80 -16.12
N GLU A 57 9.99 -18.47 -15.23
CA GLU A 57 11.41 -18.76 -15.44
C GLU A 57 11.70 -20.26 -15.31
N ALA A 58 11.08 -20.96 -14.36
CA ALA A 58 11.17 -22.41 -14.27
C ALA A 58 10.65 -23.10 -15.53
N ASP A 59 9.51 -22.66 -16.07
CA ASP A 59 8.95 -23.15 -17.31
C ASP A 59 9.84 -22.86 -18.52
N ASN A 60 10.49 -21.69 -18.54
CA ASN A 60 11.46 -21.33 -19.56
C ASN A 60 12.68 -22.26 -19.53
N ILE A 61 13.31 -22.41 -18.35
CA ILE A 61 14.47 -23.29 -18.13
C ILE A 61 14.13 -24.74 -18.51
N ASN A 62 12.94 -25.21 -18.15
CA ASN A 62 12.47 -26.55 -18.49
C ASN A 62 12.30 -26.77 -20.01
N LYS A 63 12.00 -25.72 -20.77
CA LYS A 63 11.88 -25.79 -22.24
C LYS A 63 13.23 -25.70 -22.96
N THR A 64 14.18 -24.95 -22.42
CA THR A 64 15.44 -24.61 -23.12
C THR A 64 16.61 -25.52 -22.77
N LEU A 65 16.70 -26.02 -21.53
CA LEU A 65 17.87 -26.77 -21.04
C LEU A 65 17.52 -28.18 -20.59
N THR A 66 18.42 -29.12 -20.86
CA THR A 66 18.32 -30.52 -20.40
C THR A 66 19.62 -30.96 -19.75
N GLY A 67 19.56 -31.76 -18.69
CA GLY A 67 20.73 -32.35 -18.04
C GLY A 67 21.35 -31.48 -16.93
N PRO A 68 22.68 -31.57 -16.68
CA PRO A 68 23.33 -30.91 -15.55
C PRO A 68 23.33 -29.37 -15.65
N GLU A 69 23.32 -28.82 -16.87
CA GLU A 69 23.22 -27.37 -17.10
C GLU A 69 21.90 -26.80 -16.56
N ARG A 70 20.80 -27.55 -16.69
CA ARG A 70 19.49 -27.20 -16.12
C ARG A 70 19.57 -27.06 -14.60
N GLN A 71 20.27 -27.98 -13.93
CA GLN A 71 20.40 -27.93 -12.47
C GLN A 71 21.21 -26.72 -12.02
N ALA A 72 22.31 -26.41 -12.71
CA ALA A 72 23.11 -25.22 -12.41
C ALA A 72 22.31 -23.92 -12.60
N THR A 73 21.52 -23.82 -13.67
CA THR A 73 20.65 -22.65 -13.90
C THR A 73 19.55 -22.54 -12.84
N PHE A 74 18.97 -23.66 -12.41
CA PHE A 74 17.98 -23.66 -11.32
C PHE A 74 18.59 -23.21 -9.99
N CYS A 75 19.81 -23.65 -9.65
CA CYS A 75 20.49 -23.18 -8.45
C CYS A 75 20.69 -21.66 -8.47
N GLY A 76 21.15 -21.10 -9.60
CA GLY A 76 21.30 -19.65 -9.75
C GLY A 76 19.96 -18.89 -9.63
N LEU A 77 18.87 -19.47 -10.15
CA LEU A 77 17.53 -18.90 -10.01
C LEU A 77 17.06 -18.88 -8.54
N LEU A 78 17.27 -19.97 -7.81
CA LEU A 78 16.95 -20.08 -6.38
C LEU A 78 17.76 -19.09 -5.53
N ASP A 79 19.03 -18.86 -5.87
CA ASP A 79 19.86 -17.87 -5.19
C ASP A 79 19.30 -16.45 -5.40
N GLN A 80 18.84 -16.13 -6.61
CA GLN A 80 18.19 -14.85 -6.91
C GLN A 80 16.87 -14.69 -6.14
N GLU A 81 16.05 -15.73 -6.09
CA GLU A 81 14.83 -15.77 -5.29
C GLU A 81 15.13 -15.51 -3.80
N ALA A 82 16.11 -16.21 -3.24
CA ALA A 82 16.49 -16.04 -1.84
C ALA A 82 16.95 -14.60 -1.54
N GLN A 83 17.71 -13.98 -2.45
CA GLN A 83 18.11 -12.58 -2.32
C GLN A 83 16.91 -11.62 -2.37
N LEU A 84 15.96 -11.86 -3.27
CA LEU A 84 14.74 -11.05 -3.38
C LEU A 84 13.86 -11.20 -2.13
N ILE A 85 13.64 -12.43 -1.64
CA ILE A 85 12.90 -12.69 -0.40
C ILE A 85 13.57 -12.01 0.79
N ALA A 86 14.90 -12.08 0.91
CA ALA A 86 15.65 -11.39 1.95
C ALA A 86 15.52 -9.87 1.83
N SER A 87 15.50 -9.33 0.61
CA SER A 87 15.25 -7.91 0.37
C SER A 87 13.85 -7.48 0.82
N ILE A 88 12.83 -8.22 0.39
CA ILE A 88 11.43 -7.98 0.78
C ILE A 88 11.29 -8.06 2.31
N GLY A 89 11.92 -9.05 2.95
CA GLY A 89 11.93 -9.21 4.40
C GLY A 89 12.53 -8.01 5.13
N ARG A 90 13.66 -7.47 4.65
CA ARG A 90 14.25 -6.23 5.21
C ARG A 90 13.32 -5.03 5.07
N HIS A 91 12.71 -4.86 3.91
CA HIS A 91 11.73 -3.78 3.69
C HIS A 91 10.52 -3.91 4.62
N LYS A 92 10.05 -5.14 4.85
CA LYS A 92 8.96 -5.42 5.78
C LYS A 92 9.31 -5.03 7.21
N LEU A 93 10.50 -5.40 7.70
CA LEU A 93 10.95 -5.00 9.04
C LEU A 93 11.00 -3.47 9.19
N ASN A 94 11.55 -2.77 8.21
CA ASN A 94 11.61 -1.30 8.23
C ASN A 94 10.19 -0.68 8.21
N ALA A 95 9.29 -1.21 7.38
CA ALA A 95 7.91 -0.75 7.31
C ALA A 95 7.14 -1.02 8.61
N ASP A 96 7.35 -2.17 9.23
CA ASP A 96 6.75 -2.53 10.52
C ASP A 96 7.25 -1.61 11.63
N GLU A 97 8.54 -1.29 11.67
CA GLU A 97 9.11 -0.32 12.62
C GLU A 97 8.50 1.08 12.43
N GLU A 98 8.44 1.58 11.20
CA GLU A 98 7.79 2.86 10.90
C GLU A 98 6.31 2.86 11.29
N ASN A 99 5.60 1.76 11.02
CA ASN A 99 4.19 1.64 11.34
C ASN A 99 3.97 1.57 12.85
N GLN A 100 4.84 0.90 13.59
CA GLN A 100 4.84 0.90 15.05
C GLN A 100 5.06 2.32 15.59
N GLN A 101 6.07 3.05 15.08
CA GLN A 101 6.31 4.44 15.47
C GLN A 101 5.08 5.33 15.18
N LYS A 102 4.48 5.20 14.00
CA LYS A 102 3.23 5.90 13.65
C LYS A 102 2.07 5.50 14.56
N ALA A 103 1.95 4.23 14.94
CA ALA A 103 0.91 3.76 15.85
C ALA A 103 1.07 4.35 17.25
N VAL A 104 2.31 4.40 17.77
CA VAL A 104 2.65 5.07 19.03
C VAL A 104 2.31 6.55 18.97
N LEU A 105 2.72 7.26 17.91
CA LEU A 105 2.38 8.68 17.74
C LEU A 105 0.87 8.91 17.66
N ARG A 106 0.13 8.07 16.91
CA ARG A 106 -1.34 8.13 16.85
C ARG A 106 -1.97 7.89 18.22
N PHE A 107 -1.42 6.97 19.02
CA PHE A 107 -1.88 6.71 20.37
C PHE A 107 -1.64 7.91 21.29
N LEU A 108 -0.43 8.48 21.28
CA LEU A 108 -0.10 9.68 22.04
C LEU A 108 -0.99 10.86 21.66
N ASN A 109 -1.21 11.08 20.36
CA ASN A 109 -2.12 12.11 19.86
C ASN A 109 -3.56 11.86 20.33
N LYS A 110 -4.04 10.61 20.32
CA LYS A 110 -5.35 10.26 20.86
C LYS A 110 -5.47 10.58 22.36
N CYS A 111 -4.41 10.38 23.13
CA CYS A 111 -4.37 10.68 24.56
C CYS A 111 -4.32 12.19 24.87
N SER A 112 -3.70 13.00 24.00
CA SER A 112 -3.60 14.46 24.16
C SER A 112 -4.80 15.25 23.62
N ARG A 113 -5.80 14.55 23.05
CA ARG A 113 -7.03 15.17 22.55
C ARG A 113 -8.01 15.49 23.69
N PRO A 114 -8.70 16.65 23.61
CA PRO A 114 -9.72 17.02 24.59
C PRO A 114 -10.88 16.03 24.55
N LYS A 115 -11.52 15.81 25.71
CA LYS A 115 -12.74 15.02 25.77
C LYS A 115 -13.86 15.80 25.10
N ARG A 116 -14.63 15.13 24.23
CA ARG A 116 -15.76 15.71 23.50
C ARG A 116 -17.03 14.97 23.87
N TRP A 117 -18.09 15.69 24.23
CA TRP A 117 -19.42 15.13 24.41
C TRP A 117 -20.49 16.03 23.81
N LYS A 118 -21.61 15.43 23.42
CA LYS A 118 -22.77 16.15 22.90
C LYS A 118 -23.69 16.49 24.07
N ALA A 119 -23.90 17.77 24.31
CA ALA A 119 -24.86 18.23 25.32
C ALA A 119 -26.30 17.95 24.88
N TYR A 120 -27.26 18.05 25.81
CA TYR A 120 -28.69 17.92 25.54
C TYR A 120 -29.16 18.89 24.43
N ASP A 121 -28.57 20.09 24.38
CA ASP A 121 -28.85 21.12 23.36
C ASP A 121 -28.25 20.82 21.98
N GLY A 122 -27.65 19.64 21.78
CA GLY A 122 -27.05 19.21 20.53
C GLY A 122 -25.67 19.81 20.21
N LYS A 123 -25.19 20.79 20.99
CA LYS A 123 -23.86 21.37 20.89
C LYS A 123 -22.78 20.39 21.36
N ILE A 124 -21.63 20.38 20.68
CA ILE A 124 -20.46 19.58 21.07
C ILE A 124 -19.59 20.46 21.97
N THR A 125 -19.36 20.04 23.21
CA THR A 125 -18.46 20.70 24.14
C THR A 125 -17.15 19.94 24.21
N GLU A 126 -16.04 20.67 24.17
CA GLU A 126 -14.69 20.13 24.32
C GLU A 126 -14.13 20.55 25.67
N MET A 127 -13.47 19.63 26.39
CA MET A 127 -12.87 19.91 27.68
C MET A 127 -11.51 19.25 27.78
N ASP A 128 -10.52 20.09 28.07
CA ASP A 128 -9.20 19.66 28.47
C ASP A 128 -9.19 19.35 29.97
N THR A 129 -8.66 18.18 30.31
CA THR A 129 -8.40 17.77 31.69
C THR A 129 -6.92 18.00 32.00
N PRO A 130 -6.52 18.11 33.28
CA PRO A 130 -5.10 18.11 33.65
C PRO A 130 -4.31 16.93 33.04
N TYR A 131 -4.97 15.79 32.81
CA TYR A 131 -4.38 14.63 32.14
C TYR A 131 -4.16 14.83 30.65
N THR A 132 -5.08 15.47 29.92
CA THR A 132 -4.90 15.74 28.48
C THR A 132 -3.84 16.81 28.24
N LEU A 133 -3.77 17.82 29.11
CA LEU A 133 -2.71 18.83 29.10
C LEU A 133 -1.34 18.20 29.37
N ARG A 134 -1.20 17.39 30.43
CA ARG A 134 0.04 16.68 30.73
C ARG A 134 0.45 15.69 29.62
N ALA A 135 -0.51 15.04 28.99
CA ALA A 135 -0.25 14.17 27.85
C ALA A 135 0.23 14.96 26.62
N ARG A 136 -0.28 16.17 26.41
CA ARG A 136 0.16 17.09 25.35
C ARG A 136 1.61 17.52 25.59
N ASP A 137 1.93 17.97 26.79
CA ASP A 137 3.30 18.37 27.19
C ASP A 137 4.32 17.22 27.07
N ARG A 138 3.87 15.97 27.23
CA ARG A 138 4.70 14.76 27.09
C ARG A 138 4.82 14.27 25.64
N SER A 139 4.01 14.82 24.74
CA SER A 139 3.97 14.45 23.32
C SER A 139 4.67 15.46 22.40
N GLU A 140 5.04 16.63 22.94
CA GLU A 140 5.96 17.61 22.33
C GLU A 140 7.42 17.18 22.54
#